data_AF-A0A850LED0-F1
#
_entry.id   AF-A0A850LED0-F1
#
_cell.length_a   1.000
_cell.length_b   1.000
_cell.length_c   1.000
_cell.angle_alpha   90.00
_cell.angle_beta   90.00
_cell.angle_gamma   90.00
#
_symmetry.space_group_name_H-M   'P 1'
#
loop_
_entity.id
_entity.type
_entity.pdbx_description
1 polymer ?
#
loop_
_entity_poly.entity_id
_entity_poly.type
_entity_poly.pdbx_seq_one_letter_code
_entity_poly.pdbx_strand_id
1 'polypeptide(L)'
;MSNYIKLIALGLIALFAAMGINYARDVAYMVHAVIVLLVSGGLFIWTLRKTDEARGLLDLSGEYMDDVVRYGVIATAFWGVVGFLAGTFIAFQLAFPGLNFEWAQGYANFGRLRPLHTSAVIFAFGGNALIATSFYVVQRTSAARLWGGNLAWFVFWGYQLFIVLAATGYLLGGTQSKEYAEPEWYVDLWLTVVWVAYLAVFLGTIIKRKEPHIYVANWFYLSFIVTVAMLHVVNNLTIPVSIWGSKSVIVWPGVQDAMVQWWYGHNAVGFFLTAGFLGMMYYFIPKQAERPVFSYKLSIIHFWALIFNYIWAGPHHLHYTALPDWASTLGL
;
A
#
# COMPACT_ATOMS: atom_id res chain seq x y z
N MET A 1 -4.26 13.41 -28.99
CA MET A 1 -5.26 13.83 -27.98
C MET A 1 -4.94 13.34 -26.56
N SER A 2 -4.66 12.06 -26.31
CA SER A 2 -4.41 11.55 -24.93
C SER A 2 -3.23 12.23 -24.19
N ASN A 3 -2.13 12.55 -24.88
CA ASN A 3 -0.98 13.20 -24.23
C ASN A 3 -1.28 14.65 -23.79
N TYR A 4 -2.08 15.41 -24.55
CA TYR A 4 -2.49 16.77 -24.16
C TYR A 4 -3.31 16.77 -22.86
N ILE A 5 -4.22 15.82 -22.69
CA ILE A 5 -4.99 15.66 -21.45
C ILE A 5 -4.05 15.35 -20.27
N LYS A 6 -3.06 14.46 -20.48
CA LYS A 6 -2.05 14.16 -19.46
C LYS A 6 -1.22 15.38 -19.09
N LEU A 7 -0.81 16.18 -20.08
CA LEU A 7 -0.04 17.40 -19.85
C LEU A 7 -0.84 18.42 -19.05
N ILE A 8 -2.13 18.63 -19.38
CA ILE A 8 -3.00 19.51 -18.60
C ILE A 8 -3.12 19.03 -17.16
N ALA A 9 -3.39 17.73 -16.94
CA ALA A 9 -3.51 17.18 -15.60
C ALA A 9 -2.20 17.33 -14.79
N LEU A 10 -1.05 16.97 -15.39
CA LEU A 10 0.27 17.12 -14.75
C LEU A 10 0.61 18.58 -14.47
N GLY A 11 0.26 19.50 -15.36
CA GLY A 11 0.45 20.94 -15.18
C GLY A 11 -0.39 21.50 -14.03
N LEU A 12 -1.66 21.07 -13.91
CA LEU A 12 -2.52 21.44 -12.78
C LEU A 12 -2.01 20.88 -11.45
N ILE A 13 -1.54 19.62 -11.43
CA ILE A 13 -0.93 19.02 -10.24
C ILE A 13 0.34 19.78 -9.84
N ALA A 14 1.21 20.10 -10.81
CA ALA A 14 2.43 20.86 -10.56
C ALA A 14 2.11 22.27 -10.02
N LEU A 15 1.14 22.97 -10.61
CA LEU A 15 0.71 24.28 -10.14
C LEU A 15 0.15 24.21 -8.71
N PHE A 16 -0.73 23.24 -8.43
CA PHE A 16 -1.30 23.07 -7.10
C PHE A 16 -0.22 22.72 -6.06
N ALA A 17 0.75 21.88 -6.44
CA ALA A 17 1.90 21.57 -5.59
C ALA A 17 2.77 22.81 -5.34
N ALA A 18 3.02 23.66 -6.36
CA ALA A 18 3.74 24.92 -6.19
C ALA A 18 3.01 25.89 -5.25
N MET A 19 1.68 25.99 -5.36
CA MET A 19 0.86 26.73 -4.40
C MET A 19 0.97 26.12 -2.99
N GLY A 20 0.94 24.79 -2.90
CA GLY A 20 1.10 24.05 -1.67
C GLY A 20 2.42 24.33 -0.95
N ILE A 21 3.51 24.54 -1.68
CA ILE A 21 4.80 24.96 -1.12
C ILE A 21 4.67 26.34 -0.47
N ASN A 22 4.06 27.30 -1.16
CA ASN A 22 3.95 28.68 -0.68
C ASN A 22 2.98 28.82 0.52
N TYR A 23 1.91 28.04 0.55
CA TYR A 23 0.88 28.10 1.59
C TYR A 23 1.04 27.05 2.69
N ALA A 24 2.11 26.25 2.66
CA ALA A 24 2.33 25.16 3.60
C ALA A 24 2.31 25.65 5.05
N ARG A 25 1.56 24.95 5.91
CA ARG A 25 1.46 25.24 7.35
C ARG A 25 2.47 24.47 8.20
N ASP A 26 3.13 23.48 7.63
CA ASP A 26 4.16 22.68 8.29
C ASP A 26 5.18 22.13 7.27
N VAL A 27 6.33 21.71 7.79
CA VAL A 27 7.47 21.25 6.97
C VAL A 27 7.17 19.93 6.26
N ALA A 28 6.42 19.02 6.87
CA ALA A 28 6.10 17.73 6.25
C ALA A 28 5.26 17.94 4.98
N TYR A 29 4.20 18.75 5.08
CA TYR A 29 3.37 19.12 3.94
C TYR A 29 4.18 19.87 2.87
N MET A 30 5.00 20.84 3.27
CA MET A 30 5.85 21.61 2.33
C MET A 30 6.77 20.69 1.53
N VAL A 31 7.48 19.78 2.20
CA VAL A 31 8.40 18.82 1.54
C VAL A 31 7.62 17.89 0.62
N HIS A 32 6.44 17.42 1.02
CA HIS A 32 5.59 16.59 0.16
C HIS A 32 5.11 17.34 -1.07
N ALA A 33 4.75 18.62 -0.94
CA ALA A 33 4.40 19.47 -2.06
C ALA A 33 5.59 19.66 -3.02
N VAL A 34 6.82 19.83 -2.50
CA VAL A 34 8.05 19.84 -3.33
C VAL A 34 8.22 18.52 -4.09
N ILE A 35 8.08 17.37 -3.41
CA ILE A 35 8.21 16.05 -4.04
C ILE A 35 7.19 15.90 -5.17
N VAL A 36 5.92 16.25 -4.92
CA VAL A 36 4.85 16.16 -5.92
C VAL A 36 5.11 17.11 -7.09
N LEU A 37 5.58 18.34 -6.85
CA LEU A 37 5.97 19.28 -7.89
C LEU A 37 7.08 18.70 -8.78
N LEU A 38 8.14 18.17 -8.19
CA LEU A 38 9.27 17.60 -8.93
C LEU A 38 8.84 16.38 -9.75
N VAL A 39 8.04 15.48 -9.18
CA VAL A 39 7.55 14.28 -9.87
C VAL A 39 6.60 14.66 -11.01
N SER A 40 5.62 15.52 -10.75
CA SER A 40 4.65 15.95 -11.78
C SER A 40 5.30 16.78 -12.88
N GLY A 41 6.22 17.69 -12.54
CA GLY A 41 7.01 18.47 -13.49
C GLY A 41 7.94 17.60 -14.34
N GLY A 42 8.62 16.62 -13.74
CA GLY A 42 9.44 15.65 -14.47
C GLY A 42 8.62 14.81 -15.44
N LEU A 43 7.46 14.30 -15.00
CA LEU A 43 6.52 13.56 -15.85
C LEU A 43 5.91 14.45 -16.95
N PHE A 44 5.68 15.73 -16.68
CA PHE A 44 5.20 16.69 -17.67
C PHE A 44 6.23 16.85 -18.79
N ILE A 45 7.48 17.13 -18.45
CA ILE A 45 8.58 17.26 -19.43
C ILE A 45 8.76 15.96 -20.21
N TRP A 46 8.75 14.81 -19.53
CA TRP A 46 8.86 13.50 -20.18
C TRP A 46 7.72 13.24 -21.15
N THR A 47 6.48 13.58 -20.78
CA THR A 47 5.30 13.42 -21.64
C THR A 47 5.35 14.39 -22.82
N LEU A 48 5.79 15.64 -22.60
CA LEU A 48 5.90 16.66 -23.63
C LEU A 48 6.88 16.22 -24.71
N ARG A 49 8.06 15.72 -24.32
CA ARG A 49 9.09 15.21 -25.24
C ARG A 49 8.59 14.07 -26.13
N LYS A 50 7.61 13.30 -25.67
CA LYS A 50 7.03 12.15 -26.39
C LYS A 50 5.70 12.43 -27.06
N THR A 51 5.25 13.68 -27.13
CA THR A 51 3.89 13.99 -27.60
C THR A 51 3.71 13.74 -29.09
N ASP A 52 4.75 13.98 -29.88
CA ASP A 52 4.73 13.83 -31.35
C ASP A 52 5.41 12.54 -31.84
N GLU A 53 5.87 11.68 -30.92
CA GLU A 53 6.43 10.38 -31.28
C GLU A 53 5.32 9.43 -31.75
N ALA A 54 5.54 8.79 -32.91
CA ALA A 54 4.64 7.77 -33.42
C ALA A 54 4.59 6.58 -32.44
N ARG A 55 3.42 6.31 -31.85
CA ARG A 55 3.20 5.08 -31.07
C ARG A 55 2.89 3.93 -32.01
N GLY A 56 3.83 2.99 -32.13
CA GLY A 56 3.55 1.69 -32.74
C GLY A 56 2.49 0.94 -31.93
N LEU A 57 1.46 0.44 -32.61
CA LEU A 57 0.52 -0.52 -32.04
C LEU A 57 1.19 -1.90 -32.05
N LEU A 58 1.98 -2.18 -31.01
CA LEU A 58 2.46 -3.54 -30.78
C LEU A 58 1.29 -4.37 -30.26
N ASP A 59 0.96 -5.45 -30.98
CA ASP A 59 0.03 -6.46 -30.48
C ASP A 59 0.73 -7.29 -29.41
N LEU A 60 0.36 -7.06 -28.15
CA LEU A 60 0.89 -7.76 -26.98
C LEU A 60 -0.13 -8.77 -26.42
N SER A 61 -1.19 -9.08 -27.16
CA SER A 61 -2.31 -9.91 -26.68
C SER A 61 -1.91 -11.35 -26.32
N GLY A 62 -0.81 -11.85 -26.89
CA GLY A 62 -0.25 -13.18 -26.62
C GLY A 62 0.76 -13.25 -25.47
N GLU A 63 1.16 -12.12 -24.88
CA GLU A 63 2.29 -12.05 -23.94
C GLU A 63 1.88 -11.52 -22.56
N TYR A 64 2.53 -12.00 -21.51
CA TYR A 64 2.38 -11.43 -20.16
C TYR A 64 3.15 -10.11 -20.01
N MET A 65 2.66 -9.24 -19.13
CA MET A 65 3.29 -7.98 -18.77
C MET A 65 4.27 -8.20 -17.61
N ASP A 66 5.40 -8.86 -17.88
CA ASP A 66 6.36 -9.22 -16.84
C ASP A 66 7.30 -8.06 -16.43
N ASP A 67 7.36 -6.97 -17.20
CA ASP A 67 8.25 -5.83 -16.88
C ASP A 67 7.92 -5.19 -15.53
N VAL A 68 6.64 -4.88 -15.29
CA VAL A 68 6.20 -4.28 -14.01
C VAL A 68 6.45 -5.23 -12.83
N VAL A 69 6.35 -6.55 -13.06
CA VAL A 69 6.67 -7.56 -12.05
C VAL A 69 8.16 -7.53 -11.73
N ARG A 70 9.04 -7.48 -12.74
CA ARG A 70 10.50 -7.42 -12.53
C ARG A 70 10.90 -6.17 -11.73
N TYR A 71 10.34 -5.01 -12.07
CA TYR A 71 10.59 -3.77 -11.33
C TYR A 71 10.06 -3.88 -9.89
N GLY A 72 8.87 -4.45 -9.71
CA GLY A 72 8.30 -4.75 -8.40
C GLY A 72 9.20 -5.63 -7.56
N VAL A 73 9.74 -6.72 -8.11
CA VAL A 73 10.67 -7.62 -7.40
C VAL A 73 11.96 -6.90 -6.97
N ILE A 74 12.54 -6.06 -7.85
CA ILE A 74 13.72 -5.25 -7.51
C ILE A 74 13.38 -4.28 -6.38
N ALA A 75 12.23 -3.60 -6.47
CA ALA A 75 11.76 -2.69 -5.43
C ALA A 75 11.50 -3.42 -4.10
N THR A 76 10.93 -4.63 -4.14
CA THR A 76 10.76 -5.49 -2.96
C THR A 76 12.10 -5.74 -2.28
N ALA A 77 13.11 -6.19 -3.03
CA ALA A 77 14.43 -6.46 -2.46
C ALA A 77 15.06 -5.18 -1.85
N PHE A 78 14.98 -4.06 -2.58
CA PHE A 78 15.48 -2.77 -2.11
C PHE A 78 14.80 -2.32 -0.81
N TRP A 79 13.47 -2.31 -0.76
CA TRP A 79 12.72 -1.89 0.43
C TRP A 79 12.85 -2.89 1.58
N GLY A 80 13.06 -4.17 1.30
CA GLY A 80 13.40 -5.17 2.30
C GLY A 80 14.70 -4.81 3.01
N VAL A 81 15.76 -4.50 2.25
CA VAL A 81 17.04 -4.04 2.83
C VAL A 81 16.85 -2.77 3.65
N VAL A 82 16.19 -1.75 3.10
CA VAL A 82 15.96 -0.47 3.80
C VAL A 82 15.15 -0.67 5.08
N GLY A 83 14.05 -1.40 5.02
CA GLY A 83 13.17 -1.65 6.15
C GLY A 83 13.86 -2.45 7.26
N PHE A 84 14.59 -3.51 6.91
CA PHE A 84 15.32 -4.30 7.89
C PHE A 84 16.51 -3.55 8.51
N LEU A 85 17.24 -2.75 7.73
CA LEU A 85 18.29 -1.88 8.28
C LEU A 85 17.73 -0.85 9.26
N ALA A 86 16.60 -0.21 8.94
CA ALA A 86 15.91 0.68 9.87
C ALA A 86 15.50 -0.05 11.16
N GLY A 87 14.99 -1.29 11.03
CA GLY A 87 14.63 -2.16 12.15
C GLY A 87 15.80 -2.49 13.05
N THR A 88 16.91 -2.93 12.47
CA THR A 88 18.15 -3.20 13.19
C THR A 88 18.68 -1.94 13.88
N PHE A 89 18.62 -0.77 13.21
CA PHE A 89 19.07 0.49 13.80
C PHE A 89 18.22 0.91 15.01
N ILE A 90 16.88 0.88 14.90
CA ILE A 90 16.03 1.24 16.04
C ILE A 90 16.11 0.22 17.18
N ALA A 91 16.41 -1.04 16.89
CA ALA A 91 16.72 -2.04 17.92
C ALA A 91 18.01 -1.66 18.68
N PHE A 92 19.05 -1.20 17.97
CA PHE A 92 20.25 -0.67 18.61
C PHE A 92 19.98 0.62 19.38
N GLN A 93 19.04 1.48 18.96
CA GLN A 93 18.64 2.65 19.75
C GLN A 93 18.00 2.27 21.10
N LEU A 94 17.31 1.12 21.18
CA LEU A 94 16.79 0.59 22.45
C LEU A 94 17.90 0.03 23.33
N ALA A 95 18.87 -0.68 22.75
CA ALA A 95 20.00 -1.25 23.48
C ALA A 95 21.02 -0.19 23.93
N PHE A 96 21.26 0.82 23.08
CA PHE A 96 22.22 1.90 23.27
C PHE A 96 21.54 3.25 22.99
N PRO A 97 20.87 3.86 23.98
CA PRO A 97 20.13 5.10 23.79
C PRO A 97 20.93 6.28 23.22
N GLY A 98 22.26 6.28 23.37
CA GLY A 98 23.15 7.28 22.75
C GLY A 98 23.13 7.31 21.21
N LEU A 99 22.55 6.31 20.56
CA LEU A 99 22.28 6.31 19.11
C LEU A 99 21.04 7.14 18.73
N ASN A 100 20.30 7.69 19.70
CA ASN A 100 19.39 8.82 19.47
C ASN A 100 20.22 10.10 19.45
N PHE A 101 20.93 10.34 18.34
CA PHE A 101 21.89 11.42 18.24
C PHE A 101 21.27 12.80 18.51
N GLU A 102 21.92 13.60 19.35
CA GLU A 102 21.49 14.97 19.66
C GLU A 102 21.40 15.85 18.41
N TRP A 103 22.36 15.72 17.48
CA TRP A 103 22.38 16.49 16.23
C TRP A 103 21.23 16.13 15.28
N ALA A 104 20.63 14.95 15.43
CA ALA A 104 19.53 14.44 14.60
C ALA A 104 18.18 14.46 15.34
N GLN A 105 18.11 15.17 16.46
CA GLN A 105 16.90 15.27 17.28
C GLN A 105 15.73 15.77 16.44
N GLY A 106 14.59 15.08 16.56
CA GLY A 106 13.41 15.39 15.77
C GLY A 106 13.50 14.94 14.32
N TYR A 107 14.42 14.05 13.93
CA TYR A 107 14.37 13.39 12.62
C TYR A 107 14.67 11.90 12.74
N ALA A 108 15.77 11.56 13.42
CA ALA A 108 16.27 10.19 13.54
C ALA A 108 16.12 9.59 14.96
N ASN A 109 15.22 10.15 15.77
CA ASN A 109 14.91 9.58 17.08
C ASN A 109 14.01 8.34 16.94
N PHE A 110 14.10 7.42 17.90
CA PHE A 110 13.35 6.14 17.90
C PHE A 110 11.86 6.32 17.60
N GLY A 111 11.22 7.31 18.20
CA GLY A 111 9.79 7.59 18.01
C GLY A 111 9.39 7.94 16.56
N ARG A 112 10.29 8.53 15.75
CA ARG A 112 10.05 8.81 14.32
C ARG A 112 10.48 7.66 13.43
N LEU A 113 11.57 6.97 13.79
CA LEU A 113 12.09 5.85 13.02
C LEU A 113 11.28 4.56 13.18
N ARG A 114 10.57 4.38 14.31
CA ARG A 114 9.68 3.23 14.52
C ARG A 114 8.59 3.11 13.44
N PRO A 115 7.71 4.12 13.22
CA PRO A 115 6.71 4.03 12.15
C PRO A 115 7.35 3.97 10.75
N LEU A 116 8.52 4.59 10.56
CA LEU A 116 9.28 4.44 9.31
C LEU A 116 9.69 2.98 9.05
N HIS A 117 10.26 2.30 10.05
CA HIS A 117 10.59 0.89 9.96
C HIS A 117 9.34 0.03 9.70
N THR A 118 8.28 0.23 10.51
CA THR A 118 7.03 -0.52 10.39
C THR A 118 6.47 -0.43 8.98
N SER A 119 6.29 0.78 8.46
CA SER A 119 5.74 1.00 7.12
C SER A 119 6.68 0.57 6.01
N ALA A 120 8.01 0.70 6.18
CA ALA A 120 8.98 0.20 5.22
C ALA A 120 8.93 -1.33 5.09
N VAL A 121 8.81 -2.06 6.21
CA VAL A 121 8.76 -3.53 6.17
C VAL A 121 7.38 -4.03 5.71
N ILE A 122 6.29 -3.44 6.20
CA ILE A 122 4.95 -3.92 5.88
C ILE A 122 4.53 -3.45 4.49
N PHE A 123 4.48 -2.13 4.26
CA PHE A 123 3.94 -1.58 3.03
C PHE A 123 4.99 -1.50 1.93
N ALA A 124 6.21 -1.04 2.21
CA ALA A 124 7.20 -0.92 1.14
C ALA A 124 7.71 -2.29 0.68
N PHE A 125 8.23 -3.12 1.58
CA PHE A 125 8.68 -4.48 1.30
C PHE A 125 7.50 -5.43 1.02
N GLY A 126 6.63 -5.63 2.01
CA GLY A 126 5.50 -6.55 1.88
C GLY A 126 4.52 -6.14 0.77
N GLY A 127 4.25 -4.84 0.60
CA GLY A 127 3.35 -4.35 -0.44
C GLY A 127 3.92 -4.47 -1.85
N ASN A 128 5.20 -4.16 -2.08
CA ASN A 128 5.83 -4.45 -3.38
C ASN A 128 5.84 -5.96 -3.66
N ALA A 129 6.09 -6.79 -2.64
CA ALA A 129 6.02 -8.23 -2.78
C ALA A 129 4.63 -8.65 -3.27
N LEU A 130 3.57 -8.24 -2.56
CA LEU A 130 2.18 -8.56 -2.90
C LEU A 130 1.76 -8.06 -4.27
N ILE A 131 2.11 -6.83 -4.66
CA ILE A 131 1.77 -6.27 -5.98
C ILE A 131 2.49 -7.06 -7.09
N ALA A 132 3.79 -7.31 -6.94
CA ALA A 132 4.57 -8.04 -7.93
C ALA A 132 4.07 -9.48 -8.08
N THR A 133 3.87 -10.19 -6.97
CA THR A 133 3.41 -11.57 -7.02
C THR A 133 1.97 -11.68 -7.47
N SER A 134 1.06 -10.79 -7.06
CA SER A 134 -0.34 -10.84 -7.51
C SER A 134 -0.42 -10.63 -9.03
N PHE A 135 0.34 -9.67 -9.58
CA PHE A 135 0.42 -9.43 -11.01
C PHE A 135 1.02 -10.61 -11.78
N TYR A 136 2.05 -11.25 -11.23
CA TYR A 136 2.64 -12.44 -11.82
C TYR A 136 1.65 -13.62 -11.83
N VAL A 137 1.00 -13.86 -10.70
CA VAL A 137 0.14 -15.02 -10.43
C VAL A 137 -1.19 -14.89 -11.18
N VAL A 138 -1.86 -13.74 -11.12
CA VAL A 138 -3.18 -13.55 -11.74
C VAL A 138 -3.12 -13.76 -13.24
N GLN A 139 -2.04 -13.29 -13.88
CA GLN A 139 -1.83 -13.46 -15.31
C GLN A 139 -1.73 -14.93 -15.70
N ARG A 140 -0.90 -15.69 -14.98
CA ARG A 140 -0.61 -17.10 -15.28
C ARG A 140 -1.77 -18.03 -14.94
N THR A 141 -2.46 -17.75 -13.83
CA THR A 141 -3.63 -18.54 -13.39
C THR A 141 -4.89 -18.21 -14.20
N SER A 142 -4.94 -17.04 -14.84
CA SER A 142 -6.03 -16.64 -15.73
C SER A 142 -5.70 -16.81 -17.22
N ALA A 143 -4.46 -17.20 -17.54
CA ALA A 143 -3.91 -17.26 -18.89
C ALA A 143 -4.17 -15.99 -19.74
N ALA A 144 -4.05 -14.82 -19.10
CA ALA A 144 -4.38 -13.52 -19.67
C ALA A 144 -3.35 -12.47 -19.25
N ARG A 145 -3.04 -11.52 -20.14
CA ARG A 145 -2.22 -10.34 -19.81
C ARG A 145 -2.96 -9.43 -18.83
N LEU A 146 -2.21 -8.68 -18.00
CA LEU A 146 -2.79 -7.66 -17.12
C LEU A 146 -3.72 -6.70 -17.87
N TRP A 147 -4.88 -6.45 -17.26
CA TRP A 147 -5.86 -5.50 -17.76
C TRP A 147 -5.44 -4.03 -17.53
N GLY A 148 -5.97 -3.12 -18.35
CA GLY A 148 -5.79 -1.67 -18.16
C GLY A 148 -4.56 -1.07 -18.86
N GLY A 149 -3.83 -1.85 -19.66
CA GLY A 149 -2.67 -1.36 -20.41
C GLY A 149 -1.57 -0.89 -19.44
N ASN A 150 -1.23 0.41 -19.47
CA ASN A 150 -0.22 0.98 -18.58
C ASN A 150 -0.72 1.25 -17.15
N LEU A 151 -1.95 0.87 -16.80
CA LEU A 151 -2.47 1.06 -15.44
C LEU A 151 -1.66 0.30 -14.38
N ALA A 152 -1.10 -0.87 -14.73
CA ALA A 152 -0.19 -1.60 -13.82
C ALA A 152 1.08 -0.78 -13.51
N TRP A 153 1.61 -0.03 -14.49
CA TRP A 153 2.73 0.89 -14.28
C TRP A 153 2.36 2.10 -13.42
N PHE A 154 1.12 2.60 -13.56
CA PHE A 154 0.60 3.63 -12.65
C PHE A 154 0.53 3.10 -11.21
N VAL A 155 0.04 1.87 -11.01
CA VAL A 155 0.02 1.23 -9.69
C VAL A 155 1.42 1.15 -9.11
N PHE A 156 2.40 0.65 -9.87
CA PHE A 156 3.79 0.58 -9.41
C PHE A 156 4.34 1.95 -9.01
N TRP A 157 4.40 2.91 -9.92
CA TRP A 157 4.99 4.22 -9.63
C TRP A 157 4.21 5.03 -8.60
N GLY A 158 2.88 4.89 -8.60
CA GLY A 158 2.04 5.53 -7.60
C GLY A 158 2.25 4.96 -6.21
N TYR A 159 2.45 3.64 -6.11
CA TYR A 159 2.81 2.99 -4.84
C TYR A 159 4.20 3.40 -4.37
N GLN A 160 5.18 3.53 -5.27
CA GLN A 160 6.50 4.06 -4.92
C GLN A 160 6.43 5.51 -4.41
N LEU A 161 5.60 6.35 -5.03
CA LEU A 161 5.37 7.71 -4.55
C LEU A 161 4.74 7.71 -3.15
N PHE A 162 3.75 6.85 -2.90
CA PHE A 162 3.16 6.67 -1.57
C PHE A 162 4.24 6.33 -0.52
N ILE A 163 5.12 5.37 -0.81
CA ILE A 163 6.19 4.96 0.11
C ILE A 163 7.13 6.13 0.41
N VAL A 164 7.53 6.90 -0.60
CA VAL A 164 8.43 8.06 -0.44
C VAL A 164 7.78 9.17 0.40
N LEU A 165 6.49 9.46 0.15
CA LEU A 165 5.74 10.43 0.95
C LEU A 165 5.60 9.96 2.40
N ALA A 166 5.25 8.70 2.64
CA ALA A 166 5.17 8.14 3.99
C ALA A 166 6.52 8.25 4.72
N ALA A 167 7.61 7.75 4.11
CA ALA A 167 8.95 7.75 4.72
C ALA A 167 9.43 9.17 5.08
N THR A 168 9.30 10.12 4.16
CA THR A 168 9.67 11.52 4.43
C THR A 168 8.73 12.16 5.45
N GLY A 169 7.44 11.82 5.44
CA GLY A 169 6.47 12.30 6.43
C GLY A 169 6.85 11.92 7.85
N TYR A 170 7.20 10.65 8.08
CA TYR A 170 7.60 10.17 9.41
C TYR A 170 8.84 10.88 9.96
N LEU A 171 9.88 11.05 9.13
CA LEU A 171 11.09 11.78 9.52
C LEU A 171 10.78 13.24 9.87
N LEU A 172 9.81 13.85 9.20
CA LEU A 172 9.40 15.24 9.43
C LEU A 172 8.32 15.39 10.53
N GLY A 173 7.80 14.29 11.07
CA GLY A 173 6.80 14.29 12.16
C GLY A 173 5.35 14.43 11.68
N GLY A 174 5.11 14.26 10.37
CA GLY A 174 3.80 14.05 9.79
C GLY A 174 3.32 12.64 10.14
N THR A 175 2.34 12.54 11.04
CA THR A 175 1.78 11.27 11.47
C THR A 175 0.41 11.46 12.11
N GLN A 176 -0.51 10.54 11.82
CA GLN A 176 -1.80 10.41 12.51
C GLN A 176 -1.70 9.75 13.89
N SER A 177 -0.52 9.24 14.29
CA SER A 177 -0.31 8.45 15.51
C SER A 177 -1.17 7.17 15.64
N LYS A 178 -1.71 6.70 14.52
CA LYS A 178 -2.47 5.46 14.40
C LYS A 178 -1.56 4.37 13.82
N GLU A 179 -1.34 3.29 14.56
CA GLU A 179 -0.39 2.24 14.12
C GLU A 179 -0.79 1.64 12.77
N TYR A 180 0.19 1.47 11.88
CA TYR A 180 0.02 1.02 10.49
C TYR A 180 -0.81 1.98 9.60
N ALA A 181 -1.35 3.07 10.14
CA ALA A 181 -2.12 4.10 9.45
C ALA A 181 -1.51 5.50 9.68
N GLU A 182 -0.19 5.54 9.86
CA GLU A 182 0.51 6.76 10.22
C GLU A 182 0.56 7.86 9.13
N PRO A 183 0.57 7.59 7.81
CA PRO A 183 0.63 8.66 6.80
C PRO A 183 -0.51 9.66 6.94
N GLU A 184 -0.29 10.92 6.58
CA GLU A 184 -1.30 11.98 6.72
C GLU A 184 -2.35 11.92 5.58
N TRP A 185 -3.50 12.59 5.78
CA TRP A 185 -4.73 12.44 4.98
C TRP A 185 -4.56 12.50 3.44
N TYR A 186 -3.69 13.36 2.91
CA TYR A 186 -3.49 13.49 1.47
C TYR A 186 -2.65 12.33 0.90
N VAL A 187 -1.80 11.71 1.71
CA VAL A 187 -1.09 10.48 1.38
C VAL A 187 -2.07 9.30 1.38
N ASP A 188 -3.05 9.30 2.28
CA ASP A 188 -4.12 8.29 2.29
C ASP A 188 -5.04 8.38 1.07
N LEU A 189 -5.40 9.59 0.66
CA LEU A 189 -6.18 9.81 -0.57
C LEU A 189 -5.41 9.32 -1.79
N TRP A 190 -4.11 9.62 -1.85
CA TRP A 190 -3.25 9.14 -2.93
C TRP A 190 -3.20 7.60 -2.96
N LEU A 191 -2.96 6.96 -1.81
CA LEU A 191 -2.96 5.51 -1.72
C LEU A 191 -4.32 4.92 -2.15
N THR A 192 -5.43 5.55 -1.75
CA THR A 192 -6.78 5.12 -2.16
C THR A 192 -6.91 5.08 -3.69
N VAL A 193 -6.45 6.12 -4.39
CA VAL A 193 -6.46 6.16 -5.86
C VAL A 193 -5.60 5.04 -6.47
N VAL A 194 -4.39 4.85 -5.94
CA VAL A 194 -3.48 3.77 -6.39
C VAL A 194 -4.10 2.40 -6.16
N TRP A 195 -4.76 2.20 -5.02
CA TRP A 195 -5.35 0.92 -4.63
C TRP A 195 -6.61 0.59 -5.44
N VAL A 196 -7.43 1.59 -5.76
CA VAL A 196 -8.57 1.43 -6.69
C VAL A 196 -8.08 1.06 -8.08
N ALA A 197 -7.01 1.69 -8.58
CA ALA A 197 -6.39 1.30 -9.84
C ALA A 197 -5.86 -0.14 -9.78
N TYR A 198 -5.24 -0.54 -8.67
CA TYR A 198 -4.76 -1.90 -8.45
C TYR A 198 -5.89 -2.93 -8.47
N LEU A 199 -6.99 -2.67 -7.76
CA LEU A 199 -8.19 -3.49 -7.81
C LEU A 199 -8.74 -3.61 -9.23
N ALA A 200 -8.81 -2.51 -9.98
CA ALA A 200 -9.29 -2.52 -11.36
C ALA A 200 -8.39 -3.37 -12.28
N VAL A 201 -7.06 -3.27 -12.15
CA VAL A 201 -6.11 -4.14 -12.88
C VAL A 201 -6.33 -5.60 -12.53
N PHE A 202 -6.40 -5.93 -11.23
CA PHE A 202 -6.50 -7.30 -10.77
C PHE A 202 -7.84 -7.94 -11.19
N LEU A 203 -8.96 -7.28 -10.88
CA LEU A 203 -10.30 -7.76 -11.20
C LEU A 203 -10.53 -7.79 -12.72
N GLY A 204 -10.09 -6.76 -13.44
CA GLY A 204 -10.16 -6.72 -14.90
C GLY A 204 -9.39 -7.88 -15.56
N THR A 205 -8.29 -8.32 -14.96
CA THR A 205 -7.53 -9.49 -15.44
C THR A 205 -8.29 -10.79 -15.18
N ILE A 206 -8.91 -10.95 -14.01
CA ILE A 206 -9.78 -12.10 -13.70
C ILE A 206 -11.01 -12.18 -14.61
N ILE A 207 -11.61 -11.04 -14.95
CA ILE A 207 -12.77 -10.99 -15.86
C ILE A 207 -12.38 -11.48 -17.26
N LYS A 208 -11.15 -11.18 -17.70
CA LYS A 208 -10.59 -11.61 -19.00
C LYS A 208 -9.99 -13.01 -19.01
N ARG A 209 -10.13 -13.78 -17.93
CA ARG A 209 -9.54 -15.12 -17.82
C ARG A 209 -10.05 -16.06 -18.92
N LYS A 210 -9.19 -16.99 -19.33
CA LYS A 210 -9.54 -18.06 -20.27
C LYS A 210 -10.17 -19.26 -19.57
N GLU A 211 -9.69 -19.58 -18.37
CA GLU A 211 -10.20 -20.69 -17.57
C GLU A 211 -11.51 -20.32 -16.87
N PRO A 212 -12.56 -21.17 -16.92
CA PRO A 212 -13.85 -20.84 -16.31
C PRO A 212 -13.75 -20.68 -14.79
N HIS A 213 -12.86 -21.45 -14.15
CA HIS A 213 -12.64 -21.41 -12.72
C HIS A 213 -11.55 -20.41 -12.33
N ILE A 214 -11.76 -19.71 -11.23
CA ILE A 214 -10.75 -18.82 -10.63
C ILE A 214 -9.92 -19.64 -9.64
N TYR A 215 -8.61 -19.65 -9.83
CA TYR A 215 -7.69 -20.35 -8.93
C TYR A 215 -7.72 -19.79 -7.50
N VAL A 216 -7.58 -20.65 -6.48
CA VAL A 216 -7.72 -20.29 -5.06
C VAL A 216 -6.78 -19.15 -4.63
N ALA A 217 -5.56 -19.09 -5.18
CA ALA A 217 -4.66 -17.96 -4.90
C ALA A 217 -5.30 -16.60 -5.20
N ASN A 218 -6.09 -16.52 -6.26
CA ASN A 218 -6.77 -15.28 -6.65
C ASN A 218 -7.96 -14.96 -5.74
N TRP A 219 -8.53 -15.94 -5.03
CA TRP A 219 -9.55 -15.67 -4.00
C TRP A 219 -8.92 -14.92 -2.83
N PHE A 220 -7.77 -15.41 -2.35
CA PHE A 220 -7.00 -14.78 -1.30
C PHE A 220 -6.50 -13.39 -1.70
N TYR A 221 -5.91 -13.24 -2.90
CA TYR A 221 -5.50 -11.92 -3.39
C TYR A 221 -6.68 -10.96 -3.54
N LEU A 222 -7.80 -11.39 -4.14
CA LEU A 222 -8.97 -10.52 -4.30
C LEU A 222 -9.54 -10.09 -2.95
N SER A 223 -9.64 -11.02 -2.00
CA SER A 223 -10.11 -10.73 -0.65
C SER A 223 -9.17 -9.76 0.07
N PHE A 224 -7.86 -9.96 -0.05
CA PHE A 224 -6.85 -9.02 0.43
C PHE A 224 -7.07 -7.61 -0.14
N ILE A 225 -7.16 -7.48 -1.47
CA ILE A 225 -7.25 -6.17 -2.13
C ILE A 225 -8.52 -5.44 -1.69
N VAL A 226 -9.65 -6.12 -1.69
CA VAL A 226 -10.96 -5.55 -1.34
C VAL A 226 -11.02 -5.16 0.13
N THR A 227 -10.65 -6.07 1.04
CA THR A 227 -10.71 -5.79 2.46
C THR A 227 -9.76 -4.67 2.84
N VAL A 228 -8.50 -4.69 2.37
CA VAL A 228 -7.54 -3.60 2.68
C VAL A 228 -8.06 -2.23 2.19
N ALA A 229 -8.74 -2.16 1.05
CA ALA A 229 -9.37 -0.92 0.60
C ALA A 229 -10.43 -0.42 1.59
N MET A 230 -11.29 -1.31 2.08
CA MET A 230 -12.31 -1.00 3.08
C MET A 230 -11.68 -0.55 4.41
N LEU A 231 -10.69 -1.30 4.90
CA LEU A 231 -9.96 -0.99 6.13
C LEU A 231 -9.35 0.42 6.05
N HIS A 232 -8.62 0.69 4.97
CA HIS A 232 -7.94 1.97 4.71
C HIS A 232 -8.91 3.14 4.74
N VAL A 233 -10.02 3.04 4.02
CA VAL A 233 -11.00 4.13 3.93
C VAL A 233 -11.65 4.40 5.28
N VAL A 234 -12.05 3.36 6.02
CA VAL A 234 -12.82 3.52 7.28
C VAL A 234 -11.94 4.02 8.43
N ASN A 235 -10.72 3.47 8.57
CA ASN A 235 -9.84 3.85 9.68
C ASN A 235 -9.25 5.24 9.50
N ASN A 236 -9.09 5.69 8.26
CA ASN A 236 -8.42 6.95 7.94
C ASN A 236 -9.42 8.07 7.63
N LEU A 237 -10.69 7.91 8.07
CA LEU A 237 -11.67 9.00 8.05
C LEU A 237 -11.24 10.11 9.01
N THR A 238 -10.50 11.07 8.46
CA THR A 238 -9.99 12.21 9.22
C THR A 238 -10.47 13.51 8.59
N ILE A 239 -10.60 14.54 9.43
CA ILE A 239 -10.94 15.90 9.01
C ILE A 239 -9.62 16.69 8.95
N PRO A 240 -9.15 17.11 7.77
CA PRO A 240 -7.96 17.96 7.67
C PRO A 240 -8.19 19.29 8.40
N VAL A 241 -7.24 19.69 9.25
CA VAL A 241 -7.29 21.00 9.92
C VAL A 241 -7.09 22.12 8.90
N SER A 242 -6.33 21.84 7.84
CA SER A 242 -6.16 22.72 6.69
C SER A 242 -5.87 21.93 5.43
N ILE A 243 -6.32 22.44 4.28
CA ILE A 243 -5.93 21.90 2.97
C ILE A 243 -4.45 22.09 2.65
N TRP A 244 -3.77 23.02 3.35
CA TRP A 244 -2.35 23.36 3.18
C TRP A 244 -1.45 22.85 4.32
N GLY A 245 -1.96 21.95 5.16
CA GLY A 245 -1.21 21.37 6.28
C GLY A 245 -1.40 19.86 6.35
N SER A 246 -0.43 19.19 6.98
CA SER A 246 -0.45 17.74 7.12
C SER A 246 -1.48 17.28 8.15
N LYS A 247 -1.71 18.10 9.18
CA LYS A 247 -2.50 17.69 10.35
C LYS A 247 -3.98 17.48 10.01
N SER A 248 -4.50 16.34 10.46
CA SER A 248 -5.91 16.00 10.48
C SER A 248 -6.33 15.48 11.85
N VAL A 249 -7.64 15.45 12.10
CA VAL A 249 -8.24 14.91 13.33
C VAL A 249 -9.13 13.74 12.96
N ILE A 250 -8.97 12.61 13.65
CA ILE A 250 -9.77 11.41 13.45
C ILE A 250 -11.23 11.64 13.87
N VAL A 251 -12.18 11.10 13.09
CA VAL A 251 -13.62 11.29 13.38
C VAL A 251 -14.12 10.47 14.57
N TRP A 252 -13.40 9.40 14.92
CA TRP A 252 -13.74 8.51 16.01
C TRP A 252 -13.06 8.97 17.32
N PRO A 253 -13.77 9.02 18.46
CA PRO A 253 -13.15 9.31 19.75
C PRO A 253 -12.97 8.05 20.62
N GLY A 254 -11.96 8.08 21.50
CA GLY A 254 -11.83 7.15 22.63
C GLY A 254 -11.93 5.67 22.28
N VAL A 255 -12.85 4.95 22.93
CA VAL A 255 -13.02 3.50 22.75
C VAL A 255 -13.50 3.11 21.34
N GLN A 256 -14.21 4.00 20.65
CA GLN A 256 -14.61 3.76 19.26
C GLN A 256 -13.38 3.84 18.34
N ASP A 257 -12.53 4.84 18.55
CA ASP A 257 -11.29 4.96 17.79
C ASP A 257 -10.36 3.78 18.03
N ALA A 258 -10.24 3.34 19.29
CA ALA A 258 -9.47 2.15 19.64
C ALA A 258 -9.99 0.90 18.92
N MET A 259 -11.32 0.69 18.90
CA MET A 259 -11.92 -0.45 18.21
C MET A 259 -11.66 -0.38 16.70
N VAL A 260 -11.96 0.76 16.06
CA VAL A 260 -11.74 0.93 14.61
C VAL A 260 -10.26 0.78 14.27
N GLN A 261 -9.36 1.32 15.09
CA GLN A 261 -7.91 1.20 14.95
C GLN A 261 -7.44 -0.26 14.98
N TRP A 262 -7.96 -1.08 15.89
CA TRP A 262 -7.51 -2.47 15.99
C TRP A 262 -8.29 -3.45 15.12
N TRP A 263 -9.52 -3.11 14.74
CA TRP A 263 -10.17 -3.73 13.58
C TRP A 263 -9.32 -3.49 12.32
N TYR A 264 -8.84 -2.27 12.09
CA TYR A 264 -7.90 -1.97 11.01
C TYR A 264 -6.57 -2.71 11.18
N GLY A 265 -5.88 -2.52 12.31
CA GLY A 265 -4.52 -3.01 12.52
C GLY A 265 -4.42 -4.53 12.48
N HIS A 266 -5.36 -5.24 13.12
CA HIS A 266 -5.40 -6.69 13.06
C HIS A 266 -5.67 -7.19 11.64
N ASN A 267 -6.66 -6.61 10.96
CA ASN A 267 -7.01 -7.02 9.60
C ASN A 267 -6.01 -6.52 8.55
N ALA A 268 -5.19 -5.51 8.84
CA ALA A 268 -4.02 -5.18 8.03
C ALA A 268 -3.07 -6.38 8.05
N VAL A 269 -2.72 -6.94 9.21
CA VAL A 269 -1.93 -8.17 9.27
C VAL A 269 -2.69 -9.38 8.68
N GLY A 270 -3.99 -9.50 8.96
CA GLY A 270 -4.82 -10.63 8.50
C GLY A 270 -5.02 -10.70 7.00
N PHE A 271 -5.19 -9.57 6.33
CA PHE A 271 -5.46 -9.54 4.90
C PHE A 271 -4.22 -9.19 4.10
N PHE A 272 -3.43 -8.21 4.54
CA PHE A 272 -2.20 -7.84 3.84
C PHE A 272 -1.11 -8.89 4.06
N LEU A 273 -0.80 -9.22 5.32
CA LEU A 273 0.34 -10.10 5.65
C LEU A 273 -0.01 -11.59 5.74
N THR A 274 -1.29 -11.95 5.89
CA THR A 274 -1.73 -13.35 5.91
C THR A 274 -2.44 -13.72 4.61
N ALA A 275 -3.62 -13.16 4.30
CA ALA A 275 -4.37 -13.56 3.10
C ALA A 275 -3.57 -13.32 1.80
N GLY A 276 -2.98 -12.14 1.61
CA GLY A 276 -2.17 -11.85 0.43
C GLY A 276 -0.99 -12.80 0.26
N PHE A 277 -0.28 -13.13 1.34
CA PHE A 277 0.83 -14.09 1.34
C PHE A 277 0.37 -15.54 1.23
N LEU A 278 -0.82 -15.90 1.70
CA LEU A 278 -1.45 -17.18 1.37
C LEU A 278 -1.72 -17.27 -0.14
N GLY A 279 -2.12 -16.16 -0.78
CA GLY A 279 -2.19 -16.07 -2.24
C GLY A 279 -0.85 -16.41 -2.92
N MET A 280 0.27 -15.90 -2.39
CA MET A 280 1.60 -16.31 -2.86
C MET A 280 1.84 -17.80 -2.64
N MET A 281 1.61 -18.29 -1.42
CA MET A 281 1.82 -19.68 -1.03
C MET A 281 1.06 -20.66 -1.95
N TYR A 282 -0.23 -20.40 -2.19
CA TYR A 282 -1.10 -21.23 -3.03
C TYR A 282 -0.63 -21.31 -4.49
N TYR A 283 0.17 -20.36 -4.96
CA TYR A 283 0.78 -20.43 -6.28
C TYR A 283 2.18 -21.02 -6.24
N PHE A 284 3.08 -20.44 -5.44
CA PHE A 284 4.50 -20.76 -5.50
C PHE A 284 4.87 -22.10 -4.87
N ILE A 285 4.19 -22.55 -3.80
CA ILE A 285 4.50 -23.87 -3.21
C ILE A 285 4.19 -25.01 -4.20
N PRO A 286 2.96 -25.14 -4.75
CA PRO A 286 2.67 -26.19 -5.72
C PRO A 286 3.53 -26.07 -6.98
N LYS A 287 3.78 -24.84 -7.44
CA LYS A 287 4.59 -24.59 -8.64
C LYS A 287 6.04 -25.01 -8.47
N GLN A 288 6.64 -24.70 -7.32
CA GLN A 288 8.02 -25.06 -7.01
C GLN A 288 8.19 -26.55 -6.69
N ALA A 289 7.20 -27.16 -6.04
CA ALA A 289 7.21 -28.57 -5.71
C ALA A 289 6.82 -29.49 -6.88
N GLU A 290 6.34 -28.91 -7.98
CA GLU A 290 5.76 -29.63 -9.14
C GLU A 290 4.68 -30.65 -8.71
N ARG A 291 3.88 -30.27 -7.73
CA ARG A 291 2.82 -31.10 -7.14
C ARG A 291 1.47 -30.39 -7.21
N PRO A 292 0.37 -31.14 -7.34
CA PRO A 292 -0.96 -30.54 -7.23
C PRO A 292 -1.19 -29.98 -5.83
N VAL A 293 -2.09 -29.00 -5.72
CA VAL A 293 -2.57 -28.50 -4.42
C VAL A 293 -3.22 -29.65 -3.66
N PHE A 294 -2.76 -29.88 -2.42
CA PHE A 294 -3.38 -30.86 -1.54
C PHE A 294 -4.75 -30.36 -1.05
N SER A 295 -5.78 -31.19 -1.19
CA SER A 295 -7.17 -30.96 -0.74
C SER A 295 -7.79 -29.62 -1.18
N TYR A 296 -8.47 -29.64 -2.33
CA TYR A 296 -9.29 -28.52 -2.77
C TYR A 296 -10.43 -28.18 -1.78
N LYS A 297 -11.03 -29.19 -1.14
CA LYS A 297 -12.08 -28.99 -0.12
C LYS A 297 -11.55 -28.20 1.07
N LEU A 298 -10.35 -28.51 1.54
CA LEU A 298 -9.71 -27.76 2.62
C LEU A 298 -9.47 -26.31 2.20
N SER A 299 -9.08 -26.08 0.94
CA SER A 299 -8.88 -24.73 0.41
C SER A 299 -10.16 -23.87 0.49
N ILE A 300 -11.33 -24.45 0.20
CA ILE A 300 -12.62 -23.76 0.33
C ILE A 300 -12.93 -23.44 1.80
N ILE A 301 -12.87 -24.46 2.68
CA ILE A 301 -13.20 -24.30 4.10
C ILE A 301 -12.26 -23.28 4.76
N HIS A 302 -10.95 -23.43 4.52
CA HIS A 302 -9.92 -22.54 5.03
C HIS A 302 -10.13 -21.11 4.54
N PHE A 303 -10.36 -20.90 3.24
CA PHE A 303 -10.59 -19.56 2.70
C PHE A 303 -11.78 -18.88 3.38
N TRP A 304 -12.97 -19.51 3.37
CA TRP A 304 -14.16 -18.87 3.92
C TRP A 304 -14.12 -18.71 5.43
N ALA A 305 -13.61 -19.71 6.15
CA ALA A 305 -13.46 -19.62 7.59
C ALA A 305 -12.47 -18.51 7.97
N LEU A 306 -11.33 -18.42 7.29
CA LEU A 306 -10.34 -17.37 7.57
C LEU A 306 -10.93 -15.99 7.28
N ILE A 307 -11.38 -15.73 6.05
CA ILE A 307 -11.84 -14.40 5.63
C ILE A 307 -13.03 -13.91 6.46
N PHE A 308 -13.92 -14.81 6.90
CA PHE A 308 -15.04 -14.44 7.76
C PHE A 308 -14.63 -14.18 9.21
N ASN A 309 -13.85 -15.08 9.83
CA ASN A 309 -13.54 -14.98 11.26
C ASN A 309 -12.49 -13.90 11.56
N TYR A 310 -11.51 -13.67 10.67
CA TYR A 310 -10.39 -12.74 10.95
C TYR A 310 -10.86 -11.31 11.24
N ILE A 311 -11.96 -10.89 10.62
CA ILE A 311 -12.55 -9.56 10.80
C ILE A 311 -12.89 -9.27 12.28
N TRP A 312 -13.24 -10.30 13.05
CA TRP A 312 -13.70 -10.20 14.43
C TRP A 312 -12.58 -10.14 15.47
N ALA A 313 -11.35 -10.47 15.10
CA ALA A 313 -10.25 -10.61 16.06
C ALA A 313 -9.59 -9.27 16.45
N GLY A 314 -10.06 -8.13 15.92
CA GLY A 314 -9.56 -6.80 16.32
C GLY A 314 -9.52 -6.53 17.85
N PRO A 315 -10.59 -6.84 18.61
CA PRO A 315 -10.65 -6.58 20.06
C PRO A 315 -9.61 -7.33 20.90
N HIS A 316 -8.91 -8.34 20.36
CA HIS A 316 -7.85 -9.05 21.11
C HIS A 316 -6.66 -8.13 21.50
N HIS A 317 -6.54 -6.98 20.85
CA HIS A 317 -5.55 -5.94 21.15
C HIS A 317 -5.99 -5.06 22.34
N LEU A 318 -7.24 -5.19 22.78
CA LEU A 318 -7.93 -4.29 23.69
C LEU A 318 -8.45 -5.00 24.95
N HIS A 319 -7.93 -6.19 25.25
CA HIS A 319 -8.22 -6.87 26.51
C HIS A 319 -7.80 -6.03 27.71
N TYR A 320 -8.68 -5.98 28.73
CA TYR A 320 -8.46 -5.20 29.96
C TYR A 320 -8.21 -3.70 29.71
N THR A 321 -8.85 -3.15 28.67
CA THR A 321 -8.86 -1.70 28.40
C THR A 321 -10.23 -1.09 28.72
N ALA A 322 -10.47 0.15 28.30
CA ALA A 322 -11.78 0.78 28.39
C ALA A 322 -12.81 0.24 27.38
N LEU A 323 -12.40 -0.64 26.44
CA LEU A 323 -13.31 -1.29 25.52
C LEU A 323 -14.31 -2.19 26.30
N PRO A 324 -15.63 -2.16 25.98
CA PRO A 324 -16.60 -2.99 26.67
C PRO A 324 -16.27 -4.49 26.63
N ASP A 325 -16.50 -5.19 27.76
CA ASP A 325 -16.17 -6.61 27.93
C ASP A 325 -16.77 -7.52 26.85
N TRP A 326 -17.98 -7.22 26.37
CA TRP A 326 -18.63 -8.02 25.32
C TRP A 326 -17.85 -8.00 24.00
N ALA A 327 -17.25 -6.85 23.65
CA ALA A 327 -16.48 -6.71 22.43
C ALA A 327 -15.12 -7.40 22.58
N SER A 328 -14.49 -7.25 23.74
CA SER A 328 -13.27 -7.98 24.11
C SER A 328 -13.48 -9.50 24.05
N THR A 329 -14.58 -9.99 24.61
CA THR A 329 -14.93 -11.44 24.61
C THR A 329 -15.19 -11.97 23.21
N LEU A 330 -15.70 -11.16 22.28
CA LEU A 330 -15.92 -11.57 20.90
C LEU A 330 -14.61 -11.73 20.11
N GLY A 331 -13.57 -10.99 20.49
CA GLY A 331 -12.25 -11.09 19.86
C GLY A 331 -11.31 -12.13 20.49
N LEU A 332 -11.63 -12.64 21.68
CA LEU A 332 -10.91 -13.72 22.37
C LEU A 332 -11.23 -15.08 21.72
#